data_AF-A0A1C3F1W7-F1
#
_entry.id   AF-A0A1C3F1W7-F1
#
_cell.length_a   1.000
_cell.length_b   1.000
_cell.length_c   1.000
_cell.angle_alpha   90.00
_cell.angle_beta   90.00
_cell.angle_gamma   90.00
#
_symmetry.space_group_name_H-M   'P 1'
#
loop_
_entity.id
_entity.type
_entity.pdbx_description
1 polymer ?
#
loop_
_entity_poly.entity_id
_entity_poly.type
_entity_poly.pdbx_seq_one_letter_code
_entity_poly.pdbx_strand_id
1 'polypeptide(L)'
;MKQRITADQLQQLTTEQQDKLKEWWKPKFSDLFAFEEYCDEHLFDAEDEENLKLFNVKIKPFSLPLLSIGQCLSLLEPCAPVLGMKYGEHSLWNLEIWIGGDHRIFTEKEPVDALFEAVKFIL
;
A
#
# COMPACT_ATOMS: atom_id res chain seq x y z
N MET A 1 0.37 7.47 -15.83
CA MET A 1 0.60 7.73 -14.40
C MET A 1 0.02 6.58 -13.61
N LYS A 2 0.89 5.87 -12.91
CA LYS A 2 0.56 4.73 -12.07
C LYS A 2 -0.19 5.22 -10.82
N GLN A 3 -1.38 4.68 -10.58
CA GLN A 3 -2.30 5.14 -9.51
C GLN A 3 -2.13 4.39 -8.19
N ARG A 4 -1.57 3.18 -8.23
CA ARG A 4 -1.39 2.27 -7.09
C ARG A 4 -0.04 1.57 -7.19
N ILE A 5 0.50 1.16 -6.05
CA ILE A 5 1.64 0.24 -6.00
C ILE A 5 1.26 -1.12 -6.58
N THR A 6 2.26 -1.87 -7.07
CA THR A 6 2.06 -3.23 -7.58
C THR A 6 2.20 -4.27 -6.47
N ALA A 7 1.70 -5.48 -6.73
CA ALA A 7 1.91 -6.62 -5.83
C ALA A 7 3.41 -6.91 -5.63
N ASP A 8 4.23 -6.79 -6.69
CA ASP A 8 5.68 -6.99 -6.61
C ASP A 8 6.36 -6.00 -5.66
N GLN A 9 5.90 -4.74 -5.63
CA GLN A 9 6.42 -3.74 -4.71
C GLN A 9 6.06 -4.03 -3.25
N LEU A 10 4.87 -4.60 -2.99
CA LEU A 10 4.50 -5.05 -1.64
C LEU A 10 5.36 -6.22 -1.18
N GLN A 11 5.77 -7.12 -2.07
CA GLN A 11 6.64 -8.24 -1.73
C GLN A 11 8.07 -7.81 -1.34
N GLN A 12 8.47 -6.58 -1.66
CA GLN A 12 9.77 -6.03 -1.25
C GLN A 12 9.79 -5.58 0.23
N LEU A 13 8.63 -5.50 0.88
CA LEU A 13 8.53 -5.14 2.30
C LEU A 13 9.10 -6.25 3.17
N THR A 14 9.84 -5.88 4.21
CA THR A 14 10.26 -6.83 5.26
C THR A 14 9.04 -7.30 6.06
N THR A 15 9.14 -8.43 6.75
CA THR A 15 8.04 -8.94 7.60
C THR A 15 7.58 -7.90 8.62
N GLU A 16 8.50 -7.14 9.22
CA GLU A 16 8.17 -6.08 10.18
C GLU A 16 7.37 -4.94 9.52
N GLN A 17 7.77 -4.51 8.32
CA GLN A 17 7.05 -3.49 7.56
C GLN A 17 5.65 -3.96 7.15
N GLN A 18 5.53 -5.23 6.76
CA GLN A 18 4.25 -5.84 6.42
C GLN A 18 3.32 -5.86 7.64
N ASP A 19 3.83 -6.23 8.81
CA ASP A 19 3.03 -6.30 10.03
C ASP A 19 2.57 -4.91 10.48
N LYS A 20 3.45 -3.90 10.44
CA LYS A 20 3.06 -2.51 10.69
C LYS A 20 2.03 -2.01 9.68
N LEU A 21 2.17 -2.36 8.40
CA LEU A 21 1.20 -1.99 7.38
C LEU A 21 -0.17 -2.65 7.63
N LYS A 22 -0.21 -3.89 8.16
CA LYS A 22 -1.45 -4.57 8.59
C LYS A 22 -2.09 -3.93 9.82
N GLU A 23 -1.33 -3.31 10.71
CA GLU A 23 -1.93 -2.57 11.84
C GLU A 23 -2.76 -1.37 11.35
N TRP A 24 -2.24 -0.68 10.33
CA TRP A 24 -2.92 0.41 9.64
C TRP A 24 -4.07 -0.08 8.77
N TRP A 25 -3.86 -1.18 8.06
CA TRP A 25 -4.84 -1.77 7.16
C TRP A 25 -5.64 -2.85 7.87
N LYS A 26 -6.87 -2.51 8.26
CA LYS A 26 -7.84 -3.46 8.82
C LYS A 26 -8.82 -3.90 7.72
N PRO A 27 -8.45 -4.84 6.83
CA PRO A 27 -9.29 -5.21 5.71
C PRO A 27 -10.61 -5.78 6.21
N LYS A 28 -11.70 -5.26 5.65
CA LYS A 28 -13.01 -5.92 5.70
C LYS A 28 -13.13 -6.87 4.51
N PHE A 29 -14.10 -7.79 4.60
CA PHE A 29 -14.37 -8.76 3.54
C PHE A 29 -14.60 -8.08 2.16
N SER A 30 -15.19 -6.89 2.16
CA SER A 30 -15.44 -6.06 0.98
C SER A 30 -14.20 -5.39 0.36
N ASP A 31 -13.05 -5.36 1.06
CA ASP A 31 -11.93 -4.49 0.72
C ASP A 31 -10.82 -5.21 -0.05
N LEU A 32 -11.03 -6.48 -0.40
CA LEU A 32 -10.01 -7.36 -0.98
C LEU A 32 -10.37 -7.79 -2.41
N PHE A 33 -9.32 -7.88 -3.24
CA PHE A 33 -9.38 -8.48 -4.57
C PHE A 33 -8.84 -9.91 -4.43
N ALA A 34 -9.69 -10.92 -4.64
CA ALA A 34 -9.28 -12.31 -4.66
C ALA A 34 -9.00 -12.74 -6.10
N PHE A 35 -7.90 -13.47 -6.32
CA PHE A 35 -7.59 -14.03 -7.64
C PHE A 35 -8.52 -15.20 -7.94
N GLU A 36 -8.92 -15.33 -9.21
CA GLU A 36 -9.91 -16.29 -9.72
C GLU A 36 -9.56 -17.75 -9.34
N GLU A 37 -8.27 -18.10 -9.28
CA GLU A 37 -7.78 -19.44 -8.88
C GLU A 37 -8.09 -19.81 -7.41
N TYR A 38 -8.43 -18.83 -6.58
CA TYR A 38 -8.86 -19.02 -5.19
C TYR A 38 -10.34 -18.70 -4.97
N CYS A 39 -11.05 -18.32 -6.05
CA CYS A 39 -12.47 -18.04 -6.03
C CYS A 39 -13.18 -19.27 -6.62
N ASP A 40 -13.66 -20.15 -5.74
CA ASP A 40 -14.74 -21.06 -6.13
C ASP A 40 -15.91 -20.20 -6.63
N GLU A 41 -16.67 -20.69 -7.60
CA GLU A 41 -17.84 -20.02 -8.19
C GLU A 41 -18.84 -19.61 -7.10
N HIS A 42 -18.78 -20.26 -5.93
CA HIS A 42 -19.63 -20.03 -4.76
C HIS A 42 -19.01 -19.21 -3.61
N LEU A 43 -17.77 -18.71 -3.75
CA LEU A 43 -17.06 -18.00 -2.66
C LEU A 43 -17.72 -16.66 -2.27
N PHE A 44 -18.59 -16.13 -3.13
CA PHE A 44 -19.29 -14.85 -2.95
C PHE A 44 -20.82 -14.96 -3.06
N ASP A 45 -21.36 -16.16 -3.28
CA ASP A 45 -22.79 -16.37 -3.51
C ASP A 45 -23.61 -16.43 -2.21
N ALA A 46 -22.94 -16.58 -1.06
CA ALA A 46 -23.60 -16.58 0.24
C ALA A 46 -22.72 -15.98 1.34
N GLU A 47 -23.36 -15.25 2.26
CA GLU A 47 -22.86 -14.89 3.60
C GLU A 47 -22.70 -16.13 4.50
N ASP A 48 -22.26 -17.26 3.94
CA ASP A 48 -22.13 -18.51 4.67
C ASP A 48 -20.94 -18.41 5.63
N GLU A 49 -21.16 -18.92 6.83
CA GLU A 49 -20.22 -18.93 7.94
C GLU A 49 -18.85 -19.55 7.54
N GLU A 50 -18.85 -20.46 6.57
CA GLU A 50 -17.65 -21.07 5.98
C GLU A 50 -16.81 -20.09 5.15
N ASN A 51 -17.42 -19.22 4.34
CA ASN A 51 -16.72 -18.21 3.55
C ASN A 51 -16.07 -17.15 4.46
N LEU A 52 -16.78 -16.72 5.50
CA LEU A 52 -16.24 -15.82 6.53
C LEU A 52 -15.10 -16.47 7.33
N LYS A 53 -15.19 -17.77 7.60
CA LYS A 53 -14.13 -18.52 8.30
C LYS A 53 -12.90 -18.70 7.41
N LEU A 54 -13.08 -19.03 6.13
CA LEU A 54 -12.00 -19.11 5.15
C LEU A 54 -11.28 -17.76 5.03
N PHE A 55 -12.05 -16.68 4.91
CA PHE A 55 -11.52 -15.31 4.87
C PHE A 55 -10.69 -14.97 6.10
N ASN A 56 -11.26 -15.13 7.30
CA ASN A 56 -10.61 -14.72 8.54
C ASN A 56 -9.36 -15.55 8.85
N VAL A 57 -9.35 -16.84 8.48
CA VAL A 57 -8.26 -17.76 8.82
C VAL A 57 -7.17 -17.80 7.74
N LYS A 58 -7.55 -17.78 6.46
CA LYS A 58 -6.58 -18.02 5.36
C LYS A 58 -6.22 -16.79 4.54
N ILE A 59 -7.08 -15.78 4.45
CA ILE A 59 -6.87 -14.65 3.53
C ILE A 59 -6.43 -13.41 4.32
N LYS A 60 -7.21 -13.05 5.34
CA LYS A 60 -7.01 -11.84 6.14
C LYS A 60 -5.61 -11.70 6.75
N PRO A 61 -4.98 -12.75 7.34
CA PRO A 61 -3.66 -12.61 7.97
C PRO A 61 -2.52 -12.31 6.99
N PHE A 62 -2.71 -12.62 5.70
CA PHE A 62 -1.70 -12.49 4.65
C PHE A 62 -2.03 -11.38 3.64
N SER A 63 -3.13 -10.65 3.87
CA SER A 63 -3.58 -9.58 2.99
C SER A 63 -2.83 -8.28 3.27
N LEU A 64 -2.35 -7.62 2.22
CA LEU A 64 -1.72 -6.30 2.26
C LEU A 64 -2.42 -5.35 1.29
N PRO A 65 -2.59 -4.06 1.64
CA PRO A 65 -3.26 -3.11 0.77
C PRO A 65 -2.42 -2.76 -0.45
N LEU A 66 -3.02 -2.81 -1.63
CA LEU A 66 -2.50 -2.11 -2.81
C LEU A 66 -2.79 -0.61 -2.67
N LEU A 67 -1.89 0.07 -1.96
CA LEU A 67 -1.99 1.49 -1.65
C LEU A 67 -2.07 2.34 -2.92
N SER A 68 -3.08 3.20 -2.96
CA SER A 68 -3.20 4.31 -3.90
C SER A 68 -2.36 5.51 -3.45
N ILE A 69 -2.14 6.45 -4.37
CA ILE A 69 -1.51 7.75 -4.07
C ILE A 69 -2.14 8.42 -2.83
N GLY A 70 -3.47 8.48 -2.77
CA GLY A 70 -4.18 9.10 -1.66
C GLY A 70 -3.94 8.39 -0.33
N GLN A 71 -3.89 7.05 -0.33
CA GLN A 71 -3.62 6.26 0.88
C GLN A 71 -2.17 6.44 1.35
N CYS A 72 -1.19 6.50 0.44
CA CYS A 72 0.18 6.82 0.82
C CYS A 72 0.29 8.22 1.43
N LEU A 73 -0.39 9.21 0.87
CA LEU A 73 -0.43 10.58 1.42
C LEU A 73 -1.03 10.61 2.83
N SER A 74 -2.11 9.88 3.06
CA SER A 74 -2.71 9.76 4.40
C SER A 74 -1.76 9.13 5.42
N LEU A 75 -1.01 8.09 5.03
CA LEU A 75 -0.01 7.48 5.91
C LEU A 75 1.15 8.44 6.22
N LEU A 76 1.53 9.26 5.25
CA LEU A 76 2.62 10.21 5.36
C LEU A 76 2.21 11.55 5.97
N GLU A 77 0.92 11.83 6.18
CA GLU A 77 0.41 13.10 6.72
C GLU A 77 1.18 13.63 7.95
N PRO A 78 1.55 12.79 8.95
CA PRO A 78 2.33 13.24 10.10
C PRO A 78 3.73 13.76 9.75
N CYS A 79 4.24 13.40 8.56
CA CYS A 79 5.55 13.78 8.05
C CYS A 79 5.49 14.98 7.08
N ALA A 80 4.34 15.65 6.96
CA ALA A 80 4.11 16.81 6.09
C ALA A 80 4.62 16.60 4.65
N PRO A 81 4.07 15.64 3.90
CA PRO A 81 4.61 15.23 2.61
C PRO A 81 4.40 16.32 1.57
N VAL A 82 5.47 16.72 0.87
CA VAL A 82 5.44 17.67 -0.24
C VAL A 82 5.88 16.94 -1.51
N LEU A 83 4.92 16.67 -2.39
CA LEU A 83 5.16 16.04 -3.68
C LEU A 83 5.28 17.12 -4.76
N GLY A 84 6.38 17.08 -5.52
CA GLY A 84 6.65 17.97 -6.64
C GLY A 84 7.25 17.24 -7.82
N MET A 85 7.27 17.89 -8.98
CA MET A 85 7.92 17.35 -10.18
C MET A 85 9.11 18.25 -10.54
N LYS A 86 10.28 17.63 -10.76
CA LYS A 86 11.47 18.34 -11.21
C LYS A 86 11.53 18.28 -12.74
N TYR A 87 11.46 19.44 -13.38
CA TYR A 87 11.55 19.55 -14.84
C TYR A 87 13.02 19.49 -15.29
N GLY A 88 13.34 18.55 -16.19
CA GLY A 88 14.67 18.30 -16.75
C GLY A 88 14.61 17.29 -17.91
N GLU A 89 15.74 16.77 -18.40
CA GLU A 89 15.77 15.76 -19.48
C GLU A 89 15.01 14.47 -19.13
N HIS A 90 14.87 14.17 -17.84
CA HIS A 90 13.98 13.15 -17.32
C HIS A 90 13.04 13.78 -16.29
N SER A 91 11.75 13.82 -16.60
CA SER A 91 10.71 14.26 -15.66
C SER A 91 10.63 13.25 -14.52
N LEU A 92 11.12 13.64 -13.34
CA LEU A 92 11.09 12.83 -12.12
C LEU A 92 10.21 13.50 -11.06
N TRP A 93 9.60 12.66 -10.24
CA TRP A 93 8.82 13.06 -9.08
C TRP A 93 9.71 13.07 -7.85
N ASN A 94 9.68 14.18 -7.13
CA ASN A 94 10.36 14.34 -5.85
C ASN A 94 9.31 14.39 -4.74
N LEU A 95 9.53 13.62 -3.70
CA LEU A 95 8.75 13.67 -2.48
C LEU A 95 9.66 14.08 -1.33
N GLU A 96 9.28 15.15 -0.65
CA GLU A 96 9.95 15.63 0.55
C GLU A 96 9.12 15.32 1.78
N ILE A 97 9.75 14.81 2.83
CA ILE A 97 9.11 14.55 4.13
C ILE A 97 9.99 15.03 5.28
N TRP A 98 9.37 15.31 6.43
CA TRP A 98 10.04 15.71 7.67
C TRP A 98 9.72 14.74 8.79
N ILE A 99 10.77 14.22 9.46
CA ILE A 99 10.63 13.27 10.58
C ILE A 99 11.49 13.77 11.74
N GLY A 100 10.87 14.23 12.82
CA GLY A 100 11.60 14.64 14.03
C GLY A 100 12.64 15.77 13.81
N GLY A 101 12.51 16.54 12.72
CA GLY A 101 13.47 17.58 12.32
C GLY A 101 14.40 17.19 11.16
N ASP A 102 14.47 15.90 10.82
CA ASP A 102 15.24 15.42 9.67
C ASP A 102 14.43 15.57 8.37
N HIS A 103 15.06 16.11 7.34
CA HIS A 103 14.50 16.25 5.99
C HIS A 103 14.97 15.10 5.11
N ARG A 104 14.03 14.44 4.42
CA ARG A 104 14.31 13.35 3.47
C ARG A 104 13.65 13.64 2.13
N ILE A 105 14.35 13.26 1.06
CA ILE A 105 13.89 13.43 -0.31
C ILE A 105 13.95 12.07 -1.02
N PHE A 106 12.82 11.66 -1.60
CA PHE A 106 12.70 10.47 -2.43
C PHE A 106 12.44 10.90 -3.87
N THR A 107 13.15 10.30 -4.83
CA THR A 107 13.06 10.68 -6.26
C THR A 107 12.77 9.45 -7.11
N GLU A 108 11.63 9.45 -7.80
CA GLU A 108 11.19 8.34 -8.63
C GLU A 108 10.55 8.77 -9.95
N LYS A 109 10.40 7.83 -10.89
CA LYS A 109 9.75 8.10 -12.20
C LYS A 109 8.25 8.30 -12.09
N GLU A 110 7.59 7.61 -11.16
CA GLU A 110 6.16 7.70 -10.93
C GLU A 110 5.89 8.25 -9.52
N PRO A 111 4.85 9.07 -9.33
CA PRO A 111 4.58 9.71 -8.04
C PRO A 111 4.24 8.72 -6.93
N VAL A 112 3.51 7.66 -7.27
CA VAL A 112 3.15 6.60 -6.29
C VAL A 112 4.36 5.82 -5.81
N ASP A 113 5.41 5.72 -6.64
CA ASP A 113 6.63 5.01 -6.28
C ASP A 113 7.45 5.84 -5.28
N ALA A 114 7.60 7.15 -5.52
CA ALA A 114 8.23 8.06 -4.54
C ALA A 114 7.49 8.05 -3.18
N LEU A 115 6.16 8.06 -3.22
CA LEU A 115 5.30 7.94 -2.03
C LEU A 115 5.50 6.61 -1.31
N PHE A 116 5.61 5.50 -2.04
CA PHE A 116 5.79 4.20 -1.42
C PHE A 116 7.17 4.03 -0.78
N GLU A 117 8.23 4.56 -1.39
CA GLU A 117 9.56 4.57 -0.76
C GLU A 117 9.56 5.32 0.59
N ALA A 118 8.87 6.46 0.66
CA ALA A 118 8.69 7.19 1.91
C ALA A 118 7.87 6.40 2.93
N VAL A 119 6.79 5.73 2.50
CA VAL A 119 5.98 4.87 3.38
C VAL A 119 6.84 3.75 3.96
N LYS A 120 7.65 3.08 3.14
CA LYS A 120 8.59 2.05 3.60
C LYS A 120 9.57 2.55 4.66
N PHE A 121 9.95 3.82 4.58
CA PHE A 121 10.88 4.41 5.53
C PHE A 121 10.27 4.66 6.92
N ILE A 122 8.95 4.91 6.99
CA ILE A 122 8.24 5.20 8.25
C ILE A 122 7.56 3.97 8.87
N LEU A 123 7.44 2.88 8.11
CA LEU A 123 7.07 1.55 8.59
C LEU A 123 8.31 0.91 9.23
#